data_AF-A0A6G4X9K3-F1
#
_entry.id   AF-A0A6G4X9K3-F1
#
_cell.length_a   1.000
_cell.length_b   1.000
_cell.length_c   1.000
_cell.angle_alpha   90.00
_cell.angle_beta   90.00
_cell.angle_gamma   90.00
#
_symmetry.space_group_name_H-M   'P 1'
#
loop_
_entity.id
_entity.type
_entity.pdbx_description
1 polymer ?
#
loop_
_entity_poly.entity_id
_entity_poly.type
_entity_poly.pdbx_seq_one_letter_code
_entity_poly.pdbx_strand_id
1 'polypeptide(L)'
;MQAADGAGRPVLAVESLVSREVAADQLSSAGRLGDDALFAVEWTAQPAADPSGPGDFSTLVVGDGPVEQVTGEVLRRTQEWLEEDSPGARLVVVTRGAVPAGPGESVDVVGAAVWGLVRSAQSEHPDRIVLVDADPALAVGDEVDLGLLAGVDEPQVAVREGQVLVPRLERVAGAGQSVPVDRDGTVLITGGTGTLGGLLARHLVAGHGIRQLLLLSRQGPDAPGAADLAAELTALGAADVRIVACDAADRDALAAVLADIPGHAPLTGVVHAAGVLDDGVFTALTQERLNTVLRAKATAAANLDELTRSADVGLFVLYSSASATFGTPGQANYAAANAFLDGLAARRRAEGLAGVSLG
;
A
#
# COMPACT_ATOMS: atom_id res chain seq x y z
N MET A 1 -15.48 -1.12 12.11
CA MET A 1 -14.08 -0.63 12.10
C MET A 1 -14.00 0.65 12.94
N GLN A 2 -12.99 0.74 13.80
CA GLN A 2 -12.74 1.94 14.62
C GLN A 2 -11.24 2.27 14.59
N ALA A 3 -10.89 3.55 14.66
CA ALA A 3 -9.53 4.02 14.83
C ALA A 3 -9.48 5.14 15.88
N ALA A 4 -8.38 5.22 16.62
CA ALA A 4 -8.17 6.18 17.69
C ALA A 4 -6.86 6.98 17.50
N ASP A 5 -6.81 8.17 18.10
CA ASP A 5 -5.60 8.99 18.20
C ASP A 5 -4.64 8.47 19.29
N GLY A 6 -3.46 9.08 19.44
CA GLY A 6 -2.49 8.76 20.49
C GLY A 6 -3.01 8.91 21.93
N ALA A 7 -4.14 9.62 22.14
CA ALA A 7 -4.80 9.73 23.45
C ALA A 7 -5.92 8.68 23.64
N GLY A 8 -6.12 7.78 22.68
CA GLY A 8 -7.17 6.75 22.71
C GLY A 8 -8.56 7.27 22.37
N ARG A 9 -8.71 8.51 21.87
CA ARG A 9 -10.01 9.06 21.46
C ARG A 9 -10.34 8.60 20.05
N PRO A 10 -11.60 8.21 19.75
CA PRO A 10 -11.98 7.76 18.42
C PRO A 10 -11.85 8.89 17.40
N VAL A 11 -11.10 8.64 16.32
CA VAL A 11 -10.94 9.54 15.16
C VAL A 11 -11.74 9.09 13.94
N LEU A 12 -12.07 7.79 13.87
CA LEU A 12 -12.90 7.20 12.82
C LEU A 12 -13.72 6.06 13.40
N ALA A 13 -15.02 6.01 13.08
CA ALA A 13 -15.87 4.86 13.30
C ALA A 13 -16.65 4.57 12.02
N VAL A 14 -16.46 3.39 11.44
CA VAL A 14 -17.14 2.94 10.23
C VAL A 14 -17.91 1.66 10.58
N GLU A 15 -19.24 1.76 10.57
CA GLU A 15 -20.12 0.61 10.76
C GLU A 15 -20.16 -0.29 9.50
N SER A 16 -20.09 0.31 8.31
CA SER A 16 -19.95 -0.41 7.05
C SER A 16 -19.27 0.48 6.00
N LEU A 17 -18.40 -0.11 5.18
CA LEU A 17 -17.80 0.55 4.02
C LEU A 17 -18.47 -0.01 2.77
N VAL A 18 -19.20 0.84 2.03
CA VAL A 18 -19.81 0.46 0.76
C VAL A 18 -19.09 1.21 -0.34
N SER A 19 -18.32 0.48 -1.16
CA SER A 19 -17.70 1.06 -2.34
C SER A 19 -18.79 1.39 -3.37
N ARG A 20 -18.87 2.66 -3.77
CA ARG A 20 -19.73 3.13 -4.86
C ARG A 20 -18.86 3.77 -5.92
N GLU A 21 -19.25 3.58 -7.17
CA GLU A 21 -18.66 4.30 -8.28
C GLU A 21 -18.93 5.80 -8.09
N VAL A 22 -17.86 6.59 -7.95
CA VAL A 22 -17.96 8.04 -7.76
C VAL A 22 -17.75 8.71 -9.12
N ALA A 23 -18.75 9.46 -9.58
CA ALA A 23 -18.63 10.26 -10.78
C ALA A 23 -17.64 11.43 -10.56
N ALA A 24 -16.87 11.79 -11.60
CA ALA A 24 -15.77 12.75 -11.51
C ALA A 24 -16.21 14.16 -11.04
N ASP A 25 -17.47 14.51 -11.25
CA ASP A 25 -18.09 15.76 -10.79
C ASP A 25 -18.28 15.82 -9.27
N GLN A 26 -18.54 14.68 -8.62
CA GLN A 26 -18.69 14.61 -7.16
C GLN A 26 -17.36 14.86 -6.42
N LEU A 27 -16.22 14.45 -6.99
CA LEU A 27 -14.89 14.72 -6.44
C LEU A 27 -14.59 16.23 -6.37
N SER A 28 -15.06 17.01 -7.35
CA SER A 28 -14.86 18.47 -7.38
C SER A 28 -15.68 19.21 -6.31
N SER A 29 -16.76 18.60 -5.83
CA SER A 29 -17.63 19.17 -4.79
C SER A 29 -17.16 18.86 -3.37
N ALA A 30 -16.42 17.76 -3.17
CA ALA A 30 -15.84 17.37 -1.88
C ALA A 30 -14.78 18.37 -1.39
N GLY A 31 -14.01 18.97 -2.30
CA GLY A 31 -13.00 20.00 -2.00
C GLY A 31 -13.54 21.35 -1.49
N ARG A 32 -14.84 21.45 -1.18
CA ARG A 32 -15.45 22.66 -0.57
C ARG A 32 -15.81 22.49 0.91
N LEU A 33 -15.64 21.29 1.47
CA LEU A 33 -15.75 21.05 2.92
C LEU A 33 -14.36 21.24 3.52
N GLY A 34 -14.15 22.34 4.25
CA GLY A 34 -12.85 22.79 4.76
C GLY A 34 -12.24 21.93 5.87
N ASP A 35 -11.86 20.68 5.56
CA ASP A 35 -11.12 19.79 6.47
C ASP A 35 -10.21 18.85 5.64
N ASP A 36 -9.34 19.41 4.78
CA ASP A 36 -8.29 18.70 4.01
C ASP A 36 -7.18 18.17 4.95
N ALA A 37 -7.55 17.40 5.95
CA ALA A 37 -6.62 16.77 6.88
C ALA A 37 -6.12 15.46 6.28
N LEU A 38 -4.80 15.39 6.03
CA LEU A 38 -4.12 14.13 5.79
C LEU A 38 -3.91 13.41 7.12
N PHE A 39 -3.97 12.08 7.11
CA PHE A 39 -3.72 11.25 8.29
C PHE A 39 -2.56 10.29 8.03
N ALA A 40 -1.80 9.97 9.07
CA ALA A 40 -0.76 8.96 9.05
C ALA A 40 -0.94 7.98 10.22
N VAL A 41 -0.45 6.76 10.04
CA VAL A 41 -0.38 5.77 11.12
C VAL A 41 0.89 6.00 11.91
N GLU A 42 0.73 6.37 13.17
CA GLU A 42 1.81 6.53 14.15
C GLU A 42 1.82 5.34 15.11
N TRP A 43 3.02 4.85 15.44
CA TRP A 43 3.21 3.72 16.35
C TRP A 43 3.54 4.24 17.75
N THR A 44 2.58 4.11 18.66
CA THR A 44 2.68 4.69 20.02
C THR A 44 3.04 3.61 21.04
N ALA A 45 4.03 3.90 21.89
CA ALA A 45 4.42 2.99 22.97
C ALA A 45 3.31 2.81 23.99
N GLN A 46 3.05 1.56 24.35
CA GLN A 46 2.17 1.20 25.45
C GLN A 46 2.98 1.06 26.75
N PRO A 47 2.41 1.46 27.90
CA PRO A 47 2.98 1.10 29.19
C PRO A 47 3.07 -0.42 29.31
N ALA A 48 4.16 -0.93 29.90
CA ALA A 48 4.28 -2.34 30.19
C ALA A 48 3.11 -2.79 31.07
N ALA A 49 2.34 -3.78 30.61
CA ALA A 49 1.32 -4.43 31.41
C ALA A 49 1.97 -5.49 32.31
N ASP A 50 1.35 -5.76 33.46
CA ASP A 50 1.74 -6.92 34.26
C ASP A 50 1.44 -8.20 33.46
N PRO A 51 2.40 -9.12 33.32
CA PRO A 51 2.21 -10.32 32.50
C PRO A 51 1.15 -11.23 33.12
N SER A 52 -0.05 -11.22 32.55
CA SER A 52 -1.15 -12.11 32.90
C SER A 52 -1.04 -13.48 32.21
N GLY A 53 0.09 -14.17 32.35
CA GLY A 53 0.33 -15.50 31.78
C GLY A 53 0.22 -15.58 30.24
N PRO A 54 0.69 -16.67 29.62
CA PRO A 54 0.52 -16.86 28.18
C PRO A 54 -0.96 -17.11 27.87
N GLY A 55 -1.53 -16.30 26.97
CA GLY A 55 -2.80 -16.66 26.32
C GLY A 55 -2.63 -17.94 25.48
N ASP A 56 -3.75 -18.59 25.14
CA ASP A 56 -3.74 -19.75 24.25
C ASP A 56 -3.54 -19.30 22.79
N PHE A 57 -2.29 -19.32 22.34
CA PHE A 57 -1.86 -18.80 21.05
C PHE A 57 -1.26 -19.88 20.15
N SER A 58 -1.82 -20.03 18.94
CA SER A 58 -1.12 -20.68 17.83
C SER A 58 -0.27 -19.64 17.11
N THR A 59 0.98 -19.96 16.78
CA THR A 59 1.90 -19.00 16.13
C THR A 59 2.17 -19.35 14.67
N LEU A 60 2.04 -18.35 13.80
CA LEU A 60 2.42 -18.40 12.39
C LEU A 60 3.55 -17.38 12.15
N VAL A 61 4.79 -17.85 12.10
CA VAL A 61 5.93 -17.00 11.72
C VAL A 61 6.01 -16.88 10.21
N VAL A 62 6.00 -15.66 9.71
CA VAL A 62 6.12 -15.34 8.29
C VAL A 62 7.58 -15.50 7.87
N GLY A 63 7.80 -16.29 6.81
CA GLY A 63 9.12 -16.50 6.23
C GLY A 63 9.45 -15.51 5.12
N ASP A 64 10.70 -15.54 4.67
CA ASP A 64 11.18 -14.74 3.54
C ASP A 64 10.81 -15.38 2.20
N GLY A 65 10.69 -14.56 1.16
CA GLY A 65 10.53 -15.03 -0.21
C GLY A 65 9.77 -14.05 -1.11
N PRO A 66 9.45 -14.47 -2.34
CA PRO A 66 8.60 -13.68 -3.24
C PRO A 66 7.23 -13.41 -2.62
N VAL A 67 6.69 -12.20 -2.84
CA VAL A 67 5.44 -11.74 -2.21
C VAL A 67 4.28 -12.70 -2.47
N GLU A 68 4.18 -13.27 -3.67
CA GLU A 68 3.12 -14.20 -4.08
C GLU A 68 3.20 -15.55 -3.34
N GLN A 69 4.42 -16.00 -3.02
CA GLN A 69 4.63 -17.26 -2.30
C GLN A 69 4.35 -17.07 -0.82
N VAL A 70 4.89 -16.02 -0.22
CA VAL A 70 4.73 -15.75 1.22
C VAL A 70 3.27 -15.44 1.56
N THR A 71 2.62 -14.55 0.80
CA THR A 71 1.21 -14.22 1.05
C THR A 71 0.28 -15.40 0.76
N GLY A 72 0.57 -16.22 -0.26
CA GLY A 72 -0.17 -17.44 -0.55
C GLY A 72 -0.08 -18.48 0.57
N GLU A 73 1.11 -18.66 1.16
CA GLU A 73 1.31 -19.57 2.29
C GLU A 73 0.61 -19.07 3.56
N VAL A 74 0.70 -17.77 3.85
CA VAL A 74 -0.02 -17.16 4.99
C VAL A 74 -1.53 -17.29 4.81
N LEU A 75 -2.05 -17.04 3.60
CA LEU A 75 -3.46 -17.24 3.28
C LEU A 75 -3.89 -18.67 3.59
N ARG A 76 -3.20 -19.66 3.03
CA ARG A 76 -3.51 -21.08 3.20
C ARG A 76 -3.50 -21.50 4.68
N ARG A 77 -2.43 -21.16 5.42
CA ARG A 77 -2.31 -21.54 6.83
C ARG A 77 -3.31 -20.84 7.73
N THR A 78 -3.66 -19.60 7.41
CA THR A 78 -4.71 -18.86 8.14
C THR A 78 -6.09 -19.46 7.86
N GLN A 79 -6.38 -19.83 6.61
CA GLN A 79 -7.61 -20.53 6.24
C GLN A 79 -7.73 -21.87 6.97
N GLU A 80 -6.68 -22.71 6.93
CA GLU A 80 -6.65 -24.00 7.64
C GLU A 80 -6.91 -23.83 9.14
N TRP A 81 -6.26 -22.85 9.79
CA TRP A 81 -6.47 -22.60 11.21
C TRP A 81 -7.89 -22.08 11.52
N LEU A 82 -8.48 -21.27 10.63
CA LEU A 82 -9.85 -20.77 10.80
C LEU A 82 -10.90 -21.89 10.67
N GLU A 83 -10.59 -22.96 9.94
CA GLU A 83 -11.44 -24.15 9.80
C GLU A 83 -11.37 -25.08 11.03
N GLU A 84 -10.30 -25.00 11.84
CA GLU A 84 -10.18 -25.75 13.08
C GLU A 84 -11.18 -25.24 14.14
N ASP A 85 -11.99 -26.14 14.70
CA ASP A 85 -12.90 -25.84 15.82
C ASP A 85 -12.10 -25.75 17.13
N SER A 86 -11.48 -24.60 17.36
CA SER A 86 -10.70 -24.28 18.57
C SER A 86 -11.28 -23.05 19.28
N PRO A 87 -12.37 -23.21 20.06
CA PRO A 87 -13.01 -22.10 20.74
C PRO A 87 -12.07 -21.41 21.73
N GLY A 88 -11.86 -20.10 21.57
CA GLY A 88 -11.03 -19.30 22.46
C GLY A 88 -9.55 -19.24 22.11
N ALA A 89 -9.06 -20.09 21.19
CA ALA A 89 -7.70 -19.99 20.68
C ALA A 89 -7.55 -18.81 19.72
N ARG A 90 -6.40 -18.13 19.78
CA ARG A 90 -6.05 -17.03 18.86
C ARG A 90 -4.85 -17.39 18.00
N LEU A 91 -4.86 -16.97 16.74
CA LEU A 91 -3.71 -17.08 15.84
C LEU A 91 -2.87 -15.81 15.96
N VAL A 92 -1.58 -15.96 16.23
CA VAL A 92 -0.60 -14.87 16.19
C VAL A 92 0.20 -14.99 14.90
N VAL A 93 0.02 -14.03 14.00
CA VAL A 93 0.80 -13.90 12.78
C VAL A 93 1.97 -12.95 13.05
N VAL A 94 3.19 -13.49 12.96
CA VAL A 94 4.43 -12.79 13.30
C VAL A 94 5.19 -12.43 12.04
N THR A 95 5.34 -11.13 11.78
CA THR A 95 6.25 -10.58 10.76
C THR A 95 7.47 -9.93 11.41
N ARG A 96 8.34 -9.33 10.61
CA ARG A 96 9.53 -8.63 11.09
C ARG A 96 9.85 -7.44 10.21
N GLY A 97 9.95 -6.26 10.81
CA GLY A 97 10.18 -5.01 10.07
C GLY A 97 9.12 -4.73 8.98
N ALA A 98 7.93 -5.32 9.07
CA ALA A 98 6.86 -5.16 8.08
C ALA A 98 6.12 -3.82 8.20
N VAL A 99 6.30 -3.13 9.32
CA VAL A 99 5.68 -1.84 9.59
C VAL A 99 6.73 -0.81 10.02
N PRO A 100 6.57 0.47 9.66
CA PRO A 100 7.51 1.53 10.00
C PRO A 100 7.30 2.00 11.46
N ALA A 101 7.50 1.09 12.42
CA ALA A 101 7.25 1.36 13.84
C ALA A 101 8.40 2.08 14.55
N GLY A 102 9.60 2.10 13.96
CA GLY A 102 10.72 2.92 14.42
C GLY A 102 11.15 3.99 13.42
N PRO A 103 11.75 5.09 13.89
CA PRO A 103 12.16 6.21 13.04
C PRO A 103 13.24 5.79 12.05
N GLY A 104 12.98 5.96 10.75
CA GLY A 104 13.93 5.67 9.68
C GLY A 104 14.15 4.18 9.40
N GLU A 105 13.33 3.30 9.98
CA GLU A 105 13.40 1.87 9.70
C GLU A 105 13.05 1.58 8.23
N SER A 106 13.87 0.74 7.59
CA SER A 106 13.52 0.15 6.31
C SER A 106 12.42 -0.89 6.51
N VAL A 107 11.40 -0.85 5.67
CA VAL A 107 10.25 -1.76 5.74
C VAL A 107 10.46 -2.99 4.85
N ASP A 108 10.19 -4.17 5.39
CA ASP A 108 9.96 -5.38 4.60
C ASP A 108 8.60 -5.30 3.91
N VAL A 109 8.64 -5.08 2.60
CA VAL A 109 7.46 -4.93 1.76
C VAL A 109 6.64 -6.22 1.64
N VAL A 110 7.28 -7.39 1.80
CA VAL A 110 6.58 -8.69 1.73
C VAL A 110 5.78 -8.90 3.01
N GLY A 111 6.39 -8.67 4.17
CA GLY A 111 5.70 -8.59 5.44
C GLY A 111 4.57 -7.55 5.43
N ALA A 112 4.80 -6.37 4.84
CA ALA A 112 3.74 -5.35 4.72
C ALA A 112 2.52 -5.87 3.94
N ALA A 113 2.74 -6.64 2.86
CA ALA A 113 1.65 -7.29 2.13
C ALA A 113 0.89 -8.31 3.00
N VAL A 114 1.60 -9.07 3.85
CA VAL A 114 0.98 -9.98 4.82
C VAL A 114 0.11 -9.22 5.82
N TRP A 115 0.57 -8.07 6.30
CA TRP A 115 -0.24 -7.20 7.17
C TRP A 115 -1.56 -6.82 6.52
N GLY A 116 -1.53 -6.34 5.27
CA GLY A 116 -2.76 -6.01 4.52
C GLY A 116 -3.69 -7.22 4.37
N LEU A 117 -3.15 -8.39 4.01
CA LEU A 117 -3.90 -9.64 3.88
C LEU A 117 -4.63 -10.00 5.18
N VAL A 118 -3.91 -9.96 6.31
CA VAL A 118 -4.42 -10.41 7.61
C VAL A 118 -5.34 -9.38 8.26
N ARG A 119 -5.17 -8.06 8.02
CA ARG A 119 -6.12 -7.03 8.47
C ARG A 119 -7.54 -7.27 7.92
N SER A 120 -7.65 -7.73 6.66
CA SER A 120 -8.94 -8.15 6.11
C SER A 120 -9.49 -9.40 6.81
N ALA A 121 -8.65 -10.40 7.11
CA ALA A 121 -9.06 -11.56 7.89
C ALA A 121 -9.55 -11.18 9.30
N GLN A 122 -8.87 -10.25 9.98
CA GLN A 122 -9.30 -9.70 11.28
C GLN A 122 -10.67 -9.02 11.20
N SER A 123 -10.96 -8.35 10.08
CA SER A 123 -12.25 -7.70 9.86
C SER A 123 -13.40 -8.70 9.66
N GLU A 124 -13.11 -9.86 9.07
CA GLU A 124 -14.07 -10.96 8.87
C GLU A 124 -14.19 -11.88 10.09
N HIS A 125 -13.13 -12.01 10.89
CA HIS A 125 -13.03 -12.85 12.08
C HIS A 125 -12.51 -12.04 13.29
N PRO A 126 -13.33 -11.14 13.86
CA PRO A 126 -12.93 -10.31 15.00
C PRO A 126 -12.38 -11.14 16.17
N ASP A 127 -11.38 -10.59 16.84
CA ASP A 127 -10.74 -11.14 18.06
C ASP A 127 -10.01 -12.49 17.89
N ARG A 128 -10.05 -13.12 16.71
CA ARG A 128 -9.43 -14.42 16.43
C ARG A 128 -7.95 -14.34 16.06
N ILE A 129 -7.49 -13.23 15.48
CA ILE A 129 -6.14 -13.11 14.90
C ILE A 129 -5.42 -11.87 15.47
N VAL A 130 -4.16 -12.02 15.87
CA VAL A 130 -3.26 -10.95 16.30
C VAL A 130 -2.12 -10.82 15.30
N LEU A 131 -1.81 -9.59 14.89
CA LEU A 131 -0.62 -9.27 14.10
C LEU A 131 0.48 -8.73 15.01
N VAL A 132 1.66 -9.32 14.92
CA VAL A 132 2.86 -8.90 15.66
C VAL A 132 3.98 -8.64 14.68
N ASP A 133 4.49 -7.41 14.65
CA ASP A 133 5.72 -7.12 13.92
C ASP A 133 6.91 -7.11 14.89
N ALA A 134 7.74 -8.15 14.80
CA ALA A 134 8.92 -8.29 15.63
C ALA A 134 10.03 -7.33 15.21
N ASP A 135 10.99 -7.17 16.11
CA ASP A 135 12.16 -6.32 15.91
C ASP A 135 12.97 -6.79 14.68
N PRO A 136 13.27 -5.89 13.72
CA PRO A 136 14.05 -6.23 12.53
C PRO A 136 15.46 -6.74 12.83
N ALA A 137 16.02 -6.45 14.00
CA ALA A 137 17.36 -6.90 14.40
C ALA A 137 17.43 -8.37 14.83
N LEU A 138 16.30 -9.00 15.14
CA LEU A 138 16.27 -10.43 15.46
C LEU A 138 16.70 -11.26 14.22
N ALA A 139 17.16 -12.50 14.41
CA ALA A 139 17.39 -13.47 13.32
C ALA A 139 16.16 -14.35 13.04
N VAL A 140 15.98 -14.80 11.80
CA VAL A 140 14.86 -15.68 11.42
C VAL A 140 14.93 -16.96 12.26
N GLY A 141 13.86 -17.25 13.00
CA GLY A 141 13.80 -18.38 13.94
C GLY A 141 14.06 -18.02 15.40
N ASP A 142 14.51 -16.80 15.71
CA ASP A 142 14.49 -16.31 17.09
C ASP A 142 13.04 -16.27 17.60
N GLU A 143 12.84 -16.81 18.80
CA GLU A 143 11.53 -16.78 19.45
C GLU A 143 11.15 -15.33 19.78
N VAL A 144 9.96 -14.93 19.34
CA VAL A 144 9.33 -13.69 19.78
C VAL A 144 8.68 -13.96 21.12
N ASP A 145 9.06 -13.18 22.14
CA ASP A 145 8.44 -13.29 23.46
C ASP A 145 6.99 -12.80 23.40
N LEU A 146 6.06 -13.71 23.11
CA LEU A 146 4.62 -13.43 23.12
C LEU A 146 4.08 -13.12 24.51
N GLY A 147 4.86 -13.34 25.58
CA GLY A 147 4.54 -12.86 26.92
C GLY A 147 4.41 -11.34 26.99
N LEU A 148 5.06 -10.61 26.07
CA LEU A 148 4.90 -9.16 25.92
C LEU A 148 3.48 -8.74 25.49
N LEU A 149 2.69 -9.66 24.96
CA LEU A 149 1.29 -9.42 24.58
C LEU A 149 0.33 -9.57 25.75
N ALA A 150 0.79 -10.08 26.90
CA ALA A 150 -0.06 -10.30 28.04
C ALA A 150 -0.61 -8.95 28.55
N GLY A 151 -1.94 -8.83 28.63
CA GLY A 151 -2.62 -7.58 28.99
C GLY A 151 -2.75 -6.55 27.86
N VAL A 152 -2.23 -6.83 26.66
CA VAL A 152 -2.41 -5.97 25.49
C VAL A 152 -3.69 -6.36 24.75
N ASP A 153 -4.74 -5.55 24.90
CA ASP A 153 -6.01 -5.72 24.20
C ASP A 153 -6.00 -5.01 22.83
N GLU A 154 -4.99 -5.31 22.02
CA GLU A 154 -4.82 -4.72 20.70
C GLU A 154 -4.64 -5.84 19.66
N PRO A 155 -5.34 -5.77 18.52
CA PRO A 155 -5.24 -6.79 17.47
C PRO A 155 -3.93 -6.68 16.67
N GLN A 156 -3.19 -5.59 16.83
CA GLN A 156 -2.04 -5.24 16.01
C GLN A 156 -0.99 -4.54 16.86
N VAL A 157 0.22 -5.10 16.86
CA VAL A 157 1.33 -4.59 17.66
C VAL A 157 2.64 -4.67 16.90
N ALA A 158 3.57 -3.78 17.23
CA ALA A 158 4.96 -3.90 16.86
C ALA A 158 5.80 -3.99 18.13
N VAL A 159 6.83 -4.83 18.12
CA VAL A 159 7.80 -4.95 19.22
C VAL A 159 9.13 -4.40 18.74
N ARG A 160 9.68 -3.42 19.46
CA ARG A 160 10.99 -2.81 19.18
C ARG A 160 11.75 -2.69 20.49
N GLU A 161 12.95 -3.28 20.56
CA GLU A 161 13.79 -3.25 21.78
C GLU A 161 13.04 -3.67 23.07
N GLY A 162 12.09 -4.61 22.94
CA GLY A 162 11.25 -5.09 24.05
C GLY A 162 10.08 -4.16 24.44
N GLN A 163 9.88 -3.04 23.75
CA GLN A 163 8.72 -2.17 23.91
C GLN A 163 7.60 -2.57 22.95
N VAL A 164 6.37 -2.58 23.46
CA VAL A 164 5.16 -2.78 22.66
C VAL A 164 4.66 -1.45 22.13
N LEU A 165 4.52 -1.35 20.82
CA LEU A 165 3.99 -0.22 20.09
C LEU A 165 2.65 -0.62 19.45
N VAL A 166 1.70 0.31 19.39
CA VAL A 166 0.39 0.07 18.77
C VAL A 166 0.07 1.15 17.74
N PRO A 167 -0.64 0.82 16.64
CA PRO A 167 -0.93 1.78 15.60
C PRO A 167 -2.06 2.73 16.02
N ARG A 168 -1.89 4.01 15.73
CA ARG A 168 -2.87 5.09 15.94
C ARG A 168 -2.93 5.98 14.70
N LEU A 169 -4.09 6.57 14.44
CA LEU A 169 -4.22 7.54 13.36
C LEU A 169 -4.08 8.95 13.89
N GLU A 170 -3.12 9.68 13.33
CA GLU A 170 -2.87 11.07 13.69
C GLU A 170 -2.95 11.98 12.46
N ARG A 171 -3.36 13.23 12.67
CA ARG A 171 -3.37 14.24 11.60
C ARG A 171 -1.93 14.62 11.25
N VAL A 172 -1.61 14.58 9.96
CA VAL A 172 -0.31 15.05 9.45
C VAL A 172 -0.24 16.57 9.56
N ALA A 173 0.67 17.07 10.38
CA ALA A 173 0.96 18.49 10.46
C ALA A 173 1.75 18.96 9.22
N GLY A 174 1.39 20.09 8.63
CA GLY A 174 2.15 20.71 7.53
C GLY A 174 1.89 20.16 6.13
N ALA A 175 0.75 19.50 5.91
CA ALA A 175 0.24 19.21 4.56
C ALA A 175 0.16 20.52 3.75
N GLY A 176 1.00 20.67 2.72
CA GLY A 176 1.07 21.91 1.92
C GLY A 176 2.45 22.35 1.46
N GLN A 177 3.53 21.64 1.82
CA GLN A 177 4.83 21.88 1.21
C GLN A 177 4.82 21.34 -0.23
N SER A 178 4.86 22.25 -1.20
CA SER A 178 4.96 21.90 -2.62
C SER A 178 6.37 21.36 -2.91
N VAL A 179 6.44 20.12 -3.37
CA VAL A 179 7.66 19.59 -3.98
C VAL A 179 7.76 20.19 -5.38
N PRO A 180 8.88 20.86 -5.73
CA PRO A 180 9.09 21.34 -7.09
C PRO A 180 9.10 20.16 -8.05
N VAL A 181 8.19 20.16 -9.03
CA VAL A 181 8.17 19.16 -10.10
C VAL A 181 8.93 19.75 -11.29
N ASP A 182 9.89 18.99 -11.82
CA ASP A 182 10.57 19.35 -13.06
C ASP A 182 9.58 19.27 -14.23
N ARG A 183 9.29 20.43 -14.83
CA ARG A 183 8.30 20.58 -15.91
C ARG A 183 8.81 20.06 -17.26
N ASP A 184 10.13 20.01 -17.42
CA ASP A 184 10.78 19.63 -18.67
C ASP A 184 11.17 18.13 -18.67
N GLY A 185 11.09 17.47 -17.50
CA GLY A 185 11.20 16.01 -17.38
C GLY A 185 9.92 15.25 -17.73
N THR A 186 10.07 13.95 -17.96
CA THR A 186 8.98 12.99 -18.25
C THR A 186 8.36 12.46 -16.96
N VAL A 187 7.02 12.50 -16.89
CA VAL A 187 6.25 11.78 -15.86
C VAL A 187 5.62 10.53 -16.44
N LEU A 188 5.98 9.36 -15.90
CA LEU A 188 5.40 8.07 -16.22
C LEU A 188 4.18 7.80 -15.33
N ILE A 189 3.07 7.37 -15.93
CA ILE A 189 1.84 6.99 -15.20
C ILE A 189 1.40 5.59 -15.62
N THR A 190 1.53 4.59 -14.76
CA THR A 190 0.91 3.27 -15.00
C THR A 190 -0.57 3.31 -14.66
N GLY A 191 -1.40 2.61 -15.43
CA GLY A 191 -2.84 2.82 -15.37
C GLY A 191 -3.22 4.20 -15.95
N GLY A 192 -2.36 4.80 -16.77
CA GLY A 192 -2.49 6.18 -17.24
C GLY A 192 -3.70 6.44 -18.12
N THR A 193 -4.24 5.39 -18.76
CA THR A 193 -5.50 5.45 -19.53
C THR A 193 -6.74 5.10 -18.69
N GLY A 194 -6.57 4.73 -17.42
CA GLY A 194 -7.67 4.47 -16.49
C GLY A 194 -8.21 5.76 -15.86
N THR A 195 -9.30 5.66 -15.11
CA THR A 195 -10.00 6.81 -14.50
C THR A 195 -9.08 7.69 -13.67
N LEU A 196 -8.40 7.12 -12.67
CA LEU A 196 -7.52 7.87 -11.77
C LEU A 196 -6.27 8.40 -12.49
N GLY A 197 -5.64 7.57 -13.32
CA GLY A 197 -4.46 7.96 -14.09
C GLY A 197 -4.73 9.12 -15.05
N GLY A 198 -5.87 9.08 -15.75
CA GLY A 198 -6.28 10.15 -16.66
C GLY A 198 -6.65 11.44 -15.92
N LEU A 199 -7.32 11.37 -14.76
CA LEU A 199 -7.60 12.55 -13.94
C LEU A 199 -6.32 13.20 -13.43
N LEU A 200 -5.37 12.39 -12.94
CA LEU A 200 -4.08 12.89 -12.48
C LEU A 200 -3.25 13.48 -13.63
N ALA A 201 -3.24 12.84 -14.81
CA ALA A 201 -2.55 13.36 -15.98
C ALA A 201 -3.03 14.78 -16.33
N ARG A 202 -4.35 15.01 -16.32
CA ARG A 202 -4.94 16.35 -16.54
C ARG A 202 -4.50 17.34 -15.47
N HIS A 203 -4.50 16.92 -14.21
CA HIS A 203 -4.07 17.76 -13.08
C HIS A 203 -2.57 18.14 -13.17
N LEU A 204 -1.71 17.20 -13.55
CA LEU A 204 -0.28 17.44 -13.74
C LEU A 204 0.00 18.45 -14.87
N VAL A 205 -0.71 18.34 -15.98
CA VAL A 205 -0.56 19.29 -17.10
C VAL A 205 -1.12 20.66 -16.72
N ALA A 206 -2.38 20.73 -16.29
CA ALA A 206 -3.07 22.00 -16.06
C ALA A 206 -2.60 22.73 -14.79
N GLY A 207 -2.33 21.99 -13.71
CA GLY A 207 -1.97 22.55 -12.40
C GLY A 207 -0.47 22.69 -12.19
N HIS A 208 0.34 21.75 -12.71
CA HIS A 208 1.78 21.73 -12.49
C HIS A 208 2.62 22.09 -13.72
N GLY A 209 2.01 22.15 -14.91
CA GLY A 209 2.68 22.52 -16.16
C GLY A 209 3.58 21.42 -16.70
N ILE A 210 3.29 20.15 -16.39
CA ILE A 210 4.03 19.01 -16.93
C ILE A 210 3.79 18.91 -18.43
N ARG A 211 4.88 18.78 -19.20
CA ARG A 211 4.84 18.80 -20.67
C ARG A 211 5.03 17.45 -21.32
N GLN A 212 5.66 16.52 -20.63
CA GLN A 212 6.08 15.22 -21.16
C GLN A 212 5.42 14.12 -20.34
N LEU A 213 4.47 13.40 -20.94
CA LEU A 213 3.73 12.31 -20.28
C LEU A 213 3.98 10.98 -20.98
N LEU A 214 4.26 9.95 -20.19
CA LEU A 214 4.32 8.57 -20.63
C LEU A 214 3.24 7.76 -19.91
N LEU A 215 2.14 7.48 -20.61
CA LEU A 215 0.98 6.77 -20.07
C LEU A 215 1.08 5.29 -20.42
N LEU A 216 1.22 4.44 -19.40
CA LEU A 216 1.31 2.99 -19.56
C LEU A 216 0.00 2.32 -19.18
N SER A 217 -0.44 1.38 -20.01
CA SER A 217 -1.47 0.41 -19.67
C SER A 217 -1.30 -0.83 -20.55
N ARG A 218 -1.92 -1.96 -20.18
CA ARG A 218 -1.84 -3.19 -20.99
C ARG A 218 -2.43 -3.02 -22.39
N GLN A 219 -3.49 -2.21 -22.52
CA GLN A 219 -4.13 -1.93 -23.80
C GLN A 219 -3.44 -0.78 -24.56
N GLY A 220 -2.70 0.09 -23.87
CA GLY A 220 -1.96 1.19 -24.49
C GLY A 220 -2.86 2.08 -25.36
N PRO A 221 -2.45 2.40 -26.60
CA PRO A 221 -3.24 3.19 -27.54
C PRO A 221 -4.62 2.61 -27.86
N ASP A 222 -4.81 1.29 -27.71
CA ASP A 222 -6.08 0.61 -27.99
C ASP A 222 -7.06 0.67 -26.79
N ALA A 223 -6.68 1.30 -25.68
CA ALA A 223 -7.57 1.47 -24.54
C ALA A 223 -8.75 2.40 -24.91
N PRO A 224 -9.98 2.11 -24.46
CA PRO A 224 -11.12 2.98 -24.68
C PRO A 224 -10.85 4.41 -24.20
N GLY A 225 -11.01 5.40 -25.08
CA GLY A 225 -10.79 6.82 -24.77
C GLY A 225 -9.33 7.27 -24.74
N ALA A 226 -8.36 6.41 -25.08
CA ALA A 226 -6.93 6.79 -25.08
C ALA A 226 -6.61 7.94 -26.05
N ALA A 227 -7.15 7.90 -27.27
CA ALA A 227 -6.95 8.95 -28.26
C ALA A 227 -7.55 10.29 -27.81
N ASP A 228 -8.75 10.26 -27.23
CA ASP A 228 -9.42 11.46 -26.70
C ASP A 228 -8.63 12.05 -25.52
N LEU A 229 -8.14 11.20 -24.61
CA LEU A 229 -7.28 11.62 -23.50
C LEU A 229 -5.99 12.28 -24.00
N ALA A 230 -5.31 11.72 -25.00
CA ALA A 230 -4.11 12.31 -25.57
C ALA A 230 -4.37 13.69 -26.21
N ALA A 231 -5.46 13.81 -26.96
CA ALA A 231 -5.87 15.08 -27.56
C ALA A 231 -6.20 16.14 -26.50
N GLU A 232 -6.90 15.75 -25.44
CA GLU A 232 -7.22 16.64 -24.32
C GLU A 232 -5.97 17.11 -23.58
N LEU A 233 -5.05 16.20 -23.23
CA LEU A 233 -3.79 16.56 -22.55
C LEU A 233 -2.94 17.50 -23.40
N THR A 234 -2.91 17.28 -24.72
CA THR A 234 -2.24 18.19 -25.66
C THR A 234 -2.89 19.57 -25.66
N ALA A 235 -4.23 19.63 -25.69
CA ALA A 235 -4.98 20.90 -25.62
C ALA A 235 -4.77 21.64 -24.29
N LEU A 236 -4.54 20.90 -23.19
CA LEU A 236 -4.21 21.45 -21.87
C LEU A 236 -2.76 21.97 -21.76
N GLY A 237 -1.89 21.65 -22.74
CA GLY A 237 -0.52 22.17 -22.80
C GLY A 237 0.59 21.13 -22.69
N ALA A 238 0.27 19.83 -22.72
CA ALA A 238 1.30 18.80 -22.88
C ALA A 238 1.95 18.93 -24.27
N ALA A 239 3.27 18.91 -24.32
CA ALA A 239 4.03 18.97 -25.56
C ALA A 239 4.24 17.59 -26.19
N ASP A 240 4.34 16.55 -25.36
CA ASP A 240 4.40 15.15 -25.78
C ASP A 240 3.55 14.27 -24.85
N VAL A 241 2.70 13.43 -25.45
CA VAL A 241 1.88 12.45 -24.74
C VAL A 241 2.06 11.11 -25.43
N ARG A 242 2.88 10.25 -24.84
CA ARG A 242 3.14 8.89 -25.34
C ARG A 242 2.27 7.91 -24.58
N ILE A 243 1.39 7.21 -25.29
CA ILE A 243 0.61 6.10 -24.73
C ILE A 243 1.24 4.80 -25.22
N VAL A 244 1.65 3.93 -24.31
CA VAL A 244 2.37 2.70 -24.64
C VAL A 244 1.68 1.49 -24.00
N ALA A 245 1.51 0.44 -24.81
CA ALA A 245 1.04 -0.85 -24.35
C ALA A 245 2.16 -1.54 -23.57
N CYS A 246 2.02 -1.65 -22.25
CA CYS A 246 3.00 -2.24 -21.36
C CYS A 246 2.33 -2.80 -20.10
N ASP A 247 2.63 -4.05 -19.75
CA ASP A 247 2.37 -4.59 -18.42
C ASP A 247 3.57 -4.23 -17.53
N ALA A 248 3.40 -3.33 -16.57
CA ALA A 248 4.49 -2.93 -15.68
C ALA A 248 4.99 -4.08 -14.77
N ALA A 249 4.24 -5.17 -14.64
CA ALA A 249 4.70 -6.38 -13.97
C ALA A 249 5.61 -7.25 -14.84
N ASP A 250 5.68 -7.01 -16.15
CA ASP A 250 6.71 -7.54 -17.03
C ASP A 250 7.94 -6.63 -16.97
N ARG A 251 8.96 -7.10 -16.25
CA ARG A 251 10.17 -6.32 -15.96
C ARG A 251 10.94 -5.95 -17.24
N ASP A 252 11.02 -6.87 -18.20
CA ASP A 252 11.78 -6.65 -19.43
C ASP A 252 11.04 -5.69 -20.37
N ALA A 253 9.72 -5.83 -20.47
CA ALA A 253 8.88 -4.88 -21.22
C ALA A 253 8.96 -3.48 -20.62
N LEU A 254 8.89 -3.35 -19.28
CA LEU A 254 9.01 -2.07 -18.61
C LEU A 254 10.42 -1.46 -18.81
N ALA A 255 11.48 -2.26 -18.72
CA ALA A 255 12.84 -1.81 -18.96
C ALA A 255 13.03 -1.26 -20.39
N ALA A 256 12.45 -1.93 -21.40
CA ALA A 256 12.48 -1.45 -22.78
C ALA A 256 11.78 -0.09 -22.94
N VAL A 257 10.60 0.07 -22.32
CA VAL A 257 9.87 1.33 -22.34
C VAL A 257 10.63 2.47 -21.65
N LEU A 258 11.30 2.18 -20.53
CA LEU A 258 12.12 3.15 -19.81
C LEU A 258 13.37 3.56 -20.61
N ALA A 259 13.99 2.63 -21.34
CA ALA A 259 15.15 2.92 -22.19
C ALA A 259 14.81 3.84 -23.38
N ASP A 260 13.56 3.85 -23.82
CA ASP A 260 13.05 4.71 -24.91
C ASP A 260 12.68 6.14 -24.43
N ILE A 261 12.96 6.50 -23.17
CA ILE A 261 12.76 7.87 -22.67
C ILE A 261 13.86 8.78 -23.24
N PRO A 262 13.53 9.89 -23.93
CA PRO A 262 14.53 10.77 -24.52
C PRO A 262 15.44 11.43 -23.48
N GLY A 263 16.75 11.44 -23.72
CA GLY A 263 17.72 12.05 -22.81
C GLY A 263 17.58 13.57 -22.61
N HIS A 264 16.86 14.27 -23.50
CA HIS A 264 16.55 15.70 -23.34
C HIS A 264 15.32 15.98 -22.46
N ALA A 265 14.56 14.94 -22.12
CA ALA A 265 13.39 14.97 -21.26
C ALA A 265 13.42 13.74 -20.33
N PRO A 266 14.40 13.66 -19.41
CA PRO A 266 14.64 12.47 -18.60
C PRO A 266 13.45 12.15 -17.69
N LEU A 267 13.38 10.91 -17.20
CA LEU A 267 12.35 10.51 -16.23
C LEU A 267 12.58 11.25 -14.90
N THR A 268 11.60 12.06 -14.48
CA THR A 268 11.64 12.82 -13.22
C THR A 268 10.48 12.48 -12.29
N GLY A 269 9.45 11.82 -12.81
CA GLY A 269 8.28 11.41 -12.04
C GLY A 269 7.74 10.04 -12.42
N VAL A 270 7.32 9.28 -11.41
CA VAL A 270 6.64 7.99 -11.52
C VAL A 270 5.36 8.04 -10.71
N VAL A 271 4.25 7.69 -11.34
CA VAL A 271 2.97 7.46 -10.68
C VAL A 271 2.48 6.05 -10.99
N HIS A 272 2.25 5.28 -9.93
CA HIS A 272 1.65 3.97 -10.03
C HIS A 272 0.17 4.01 -9.65
N ALA A 273 -0.69 4.14 -10.65
CA ALA A 273 -2.15 4.10 -10.49
C ALA A 273 -2.79 2.83 -11.10
N ALA A 274 -1.98 1.85 -11.50
CA ALA A 274 -2.49 0.58 -11.99
C ALA A 274 -3.09 -0.25 -10.85
N GLY A 275 -4.16 -0.97 -11.16
CA GLY A 275 -4.84 -1.84 -10.21
C GLY A 275 -6.00 -2.57 -10.86
N VAL A 276 -6.31 -3.73 -10.31
CA VAL A 276 -7.52 -4.49 -10.60
C VAL A 276 -8.17 -4.85 -9.27
N LEU A 277 -9.50 -4.93 -9.25
CA LEU A 277 -10.27 -5.41 -8.12
C LEU A 277 -10.72 -6.83 -8.39
N ASP A 278 -10.68 -7.68 -7.36
CA ASP A 278 -11.14 -9.07 -7.44
C ASP A 278 -11.64 -9.52 -6.06
N ASP A 279 -12.75 -8.93 -5.62
CA ASP A 279 -13.25 -9.06 -4.25
C ASP A 279 -13.81 -10.47 -3.95
N GLY A 280 -13.50 -10.99 -2.76
CA GLY A 280 -14.01 -12.25 -2.24
C GLY A 280 -13.66 -12.42 -0.76
N VAL A 281 -14.54 -13.05 0.00
CA VAL A 281 -14.33 -13.35 1.43
C VAL A 281 -13.03 -14.13 1.64
N PHE A 282 -12.38 -13.91 2.77
CA PHE A 282 -11.06 -14.44 3.07
C PHE A 282 -10.99 -15.96 2.93
N THR A 283 -12.01 -16.68 3.41
CA THR A 283 -12.09 -18.15 3.37
C THR A 283 -12.30 -18.73 1.98
N ALA A 284 -12.74 -17.93 1.00
CA ALA A 284 -12.91 -18.35 -0.39
C ALA A 284 -11.86 -17.74 -1.33
N LEU A 285 -10.93 -16.94 -0.81
CA LEU A 285 -9.86 -16.36 -1.59
C LEU A 285 -8.88 -17.45 -2.01
N THR A 286 -8.60 -17.53 -3.31
CA THR A 286 -7.63 -18.48 -3.87
C THR A 286 -6.31 -17.80 -4.16
N GLN A 287 -5.22 -18.57 -4.22
CA GLN A 287 -3.90 -18.07 -4.56
C GLN A 287 -3.86 -17.40 -5.95
N GLU A 288 -4.61 -17.92 -6.93
CA GLU A 288 -4.68 -17.33 -8.27
C GLU A 288 -5.27 -15.91 -8.26
N ARG A 289 -6.37 -15.72 -7.51
CA ARG A 289 -7.02 -14.41 -7.34
C ARG A 289 -6.15 -13.43 -6.57
N LEU A 290 -5.44 -13.91 -5.55
CA LEU A 290 -4.43 -13.13 -4.82
C LEU A 290 -3.30 -12.67 -5.76
N ASN A 291 -2.70 -13.59 -6.50
CA ASN A 291 -1.59 -13.31 -7.41
C ASN A 291 -1.97 -12.33 -8.53
N THR A 292 -3.21 -12.40 -9.02
CA THR A 292 -3.72 -11.48 -10.05
C THR A 292 -3.69 -10.03 -9.59
N VAL A 293 -4.13 -9.76 -8.35
CA VAL A 293 -4.13 -8.41 -7.78
C VAL A 293 -2.72 -7.96 -7.38
N LEU A 294 -1.92 -8.85 -6.79
CA LEU A 294 -0.51 -8.56 -6.46
C LEU A 294 0.30 -8.19 -7.70
N ARG A 295 0.13 -8.93 -8.81
CA ARG A 295 0.84 -8.66 -10.06
C ARG A 295 0.64 -7.22 -10.54
N ALA A 296 -0.62 -6.78 -10.60
CA ALA A 296 -0.97 -5.46 -11.13
C ALA A 296 -0.49 -4.29 -10.25
N LYS A 297 -0.22 -4.54 -8.97
CA LYS A 297 0.15 -3.54 -7.97
C LYS A 297 1.55 -3.75 -7.40
N ALA A 298 1.71 -4.76 -6.56
CA ALA A 298 2.96 -5.04 -5.86
C ALA A 298 4.12 -5.35 -6.82
N THR A 299 3.95 -6.31 -7.73
CA THR A 299 5.01 -6.70 -8.67
C THR A 299 5.36 -5.55 -9.62
N ALA A 300 4.36 -4.84 -10.14
CA ALA A 300 4.57 -3.65 -10.97
C ALA A 300 5.32 -2.53 -10.22
N ALA A 301 4.95 -2.25 -8.98
CA ALA A 301 5.61 -1.24 -8.16
C ALA A 301 7.05 -1.63 -7.79
N ALA A 302 7.31 -2.92 -7.54
CA ALA A 302 8.66 -3.43 -7.30
C ALA A 302 9.55 -3.25 -8.54
N ASN A 303 9.05 -3.56 -9.74
CA ASN A 303 9.78 -3.33 -10.99
C ASN A 303 10.04 -1.83 -11.22
N LEU A 304 9.05 -0.97 -10.97
CA LEU A 304 9.22 0.49 -11.07
C LEU A 304 10.28 0.99 -10.09
N ASP A 305 10.25 0.55 -8.83
CA ASP A 305 11.25 0.89 -7.83
C ASP A 305 12.65 0.52 -8.34
N GLU A 306 12.86 -0.76 -8.67
CA GLU A 306 14.16 -1.31 -9.10
C GLU A 306 14.70 -0.61 -10.36
N LEU A 307 13.90 -0.50 -11.41
CA LEU A 307 14.34 0.00 -12.72
C LEU A 307 14.53 1.52 -12.76
N THR A 308 14.04 2.25 -11.76
CA THR A 308 14.14 3.72 -11.70
C THR A 308 15.11 4.24 -10.63
N ARG A 309 15.79 3.36 -9.87
CA ARG A 309 16.73 3.78 -8.80
C ARG A 309 17.90 4.64 -9.29
N SER A 310 18.32 4.48 -10.55
CA SER A 310 19.40 5.26 -11.15
C SER A 310 18.95 6.59 -11.76
N ALA A 311 17.64 6.81 -11.89
CA ALA A 311 17.08 8.05 -12.41
C ALA A 311 16.87 9.06 -11.27
N ASP A 312 16.96 10.36 -11.59
CA ASP A 312 16.73 11.46 -10.65
C ASP A 312 15.22 11.71 -10.47
N VAL A 313 14.53 10.70 -9.92
CA VAL A 313 13.08 10.73 -9.72
C VAL A 313 12.75 11.50 -8.45
N GLY A 314 12.34 12.77 -8.62
CA GLY A 314 11.88 13.63 -7.52
C GLY A 314 10.43 13.36 -7.07
N LEU A 315 9.66 12.64 -7.89
CA LEU A 315 8.25 12.29 -7.62
C LEU A 315 8.04 10.78 -7.82
N PHE A 316 7.75 10.04 -6.75
CA PHE A 316 7.39 8.62 -6.82
C PHE A 316 6.11 8.38 -6.00
N VAL A 317 4.97 8.31 -6.68
CA VAL A 317 3.64 8.25 -6.05
C VAL A 317 2.98 6.91 -6.32
N LEU A 318 2.54 6.24 -5.27
CA LEU A 318 1.83 4.97 -5.32
C LEU A 318 0.38 5.20 -4.89
N TYR A 319 -0.58 4.80 -5.73
CA TYR A 319 -1.99 4.81 -5.36
C TYR A 319 -2.32 3.50 -4.62
N SER A 320 -2.36 3.63 -3.31
CA SER A 320 -2.79 2.63 -2.34
C SER A 320 -4.29 2.79 -2.06
N SER A 321 -4.75 2.32 -0.90
CA SER A 321 -6.13 2.40 -0.45
C SER A 321 -6.20 2.26 1.06
N ALA A 322 -7.17 2.91 1.69
CA ALA A 322 -7.54 2.73 3.09
C ALA A 322 -7.72 1.26 3.49
N SER A 323 -8.06 0.36 2.55
CA SER A 323 -8.09 -1.09 2.78
C SER A 323 -6.76 -1.66 3.30
N ALA A 324 -5.60 -1.10 2.92
CA ALA A 324 -4.31 -1.50 3.47
C ALA A 324 -4.15 -1.13 4.95
N THR A 325 -4.68 0.04 5.33
CA THR A 325 -4.58 0.55 6.71
C THR A 325 -5.58 -0.13 7.63
N PHE A 326 -6.80 -0.38 7.17
CA PHE A 326 -7.84 -0.86 8.08
C PHE A 326 -8.25 -2.32 7.88
N GLY A 327 -7.91 -2.91 6.73
CA GLY A 327 -8.58 -4.11 6.24
C GLY A 327 -10.00 -3.80 5.76
N THR A 328 -10.44 -4.51 4.74
CA THR A 328 -11.85 -4.50 4.33
C THR A 328 -12.31 -5.94 4.13
N PRO A 329 -13.45 -6.35 4.73
CA PRO A 329 -14.04 -7.65 4.46
C PRO A 329 -14.21 -7.88 2.96
N GLY A 330 -13.80 -9.04 2.48
CA GLY A 330 -13.87 -9.40 1.07
C GLY A 330 -12.76 -8.81 0.19
N GLN A 331 -11.77 -8.10 0.75
CA GLN A 331 -10.74 -7.42 -0.06
C GLN A 331 -9.31 -7.79 0.38
N ALA A 332 -9.09 -8.99 0.90
CA ALA A 332 -7.79 -9.35 1.47
C ALA A 332 -6.63 -9.31 0.44
N ASN A 333 -6.89 -9.68 -0.81
CA ASN A 333 -5.92 -9.55 -1.91
C ASN A 333 -5.59 -8.09 -2.26
N TYR A 334 -6.60 -7.22 -2.27
CA TYR A 334 -6.44 -5.79 -2.54
C TYR A 334 -5.74 -5.08 -1.37
N ALA A 335 -6.13 -5.38 -0.14
CA ALA A 335 -5.48 -4.88 1.07
C ALA A 335 -4.00 -5.29 1.11
N ALA A 336 -3.69 -6.56 0.80
CA ALA A 336 -2.30 -7.03 0.70
C ALA A 336 -1.49 -6.26 -0.34
N ALA A 337 -2.04 -6.10 -1.54
CA ALA A 337 -1.37 -5.39 -2.62
C ALA A 337 -1.13 -3.90 -2.30
N ASN A 338 -2.07 -3.23 -1.65
CA ASN A 338 -1.93 -1.83 -1.25
C ASN A 338 -0.98 -1.65 -0.05
N ALA A 339 -0.99 -2.57 0.92
CA ALA A 339 -0.05 -2.52 2.05
C ALA A 339 1.40 -2.73 1.60
N PHE A 340 1.63 -3.53 0.54
CA PHE A 340 2.93 -3.59 -0.13
C PHE A 340 3.37 -2.21 -0.65
N LEU A 341 2.46 -1.43 -1.24
CA LEU A 341 2.76 -0.08 -1.74
C LEU A 341 3.12 0.87 -0.59
N ASP A 342 2.37 0.80 0.51
CA ASP A 342 2.65 1.61 1.71
C ASP A 342 4.05 1.30 2.27
N GLY A 343 4.37 0.00 2.38
CA GLY A 343 5.70 -0.46 2.79
C GLY A 343 6.80 -0.01 1.82
N LEU A 344 6.55 -0.08 0.51
CA LEU A 344 7.51 0.34 -0.52
C LEU A 344 7.81 1.84 -0.42
N ALA A 345 6.77 2.67 -0.23
CA ALA A 345 6.95 4.11 -0.04
C ALA A 345 7.73 4.42 1.24
N ALA A 346 7.47 3.69 2.34
CA ALA A 346 8.23 3.82 3.59
C ALA A 346 9.71 3.42 3.39
N ARG A 347 9.97 2.27 2.76
CA ARG A 347 11.33 1.80 2.45
C ARG A 347 12.11 2.80 1.60
N ARG A 348 11.49 3.32 0.52
CA ARG A 348 12.14 4.33 -0.34
C ARG A 348 12.52 5.58 0.47
N ARG A 349 11.65 6.07 1.35
CA ARG A 349 11.96 7.22 2.22
C ARG A 349 13.09 6.93 3.20
N ALA A 350 13.13 5.74 3.80
CA ALA A 350 14.22 5.31 4.68
C ALA A 350 15.58 5.27 3.95
N GLU A 351 15.56 4.98 2.65
CA GLU A 351 16.73 4.98 1.76
C GLU A 351 17.06 6.37 1.17
N GLY A 352 16.33 7.43 1.57
CA GLY A 352 16.53 8.79 1.07
C GLY A 352 15.99 9.04 -0.35
N LEU A 353 15.18 8.13 -0.88
CA LEU A 353 14.54 8.26 -2.19
C LEU A 353 13.12 8.86 -2.06
N ALA A 354 12.65 9.52 -3.12
CA ALA A 354 11.26 9.97 -3.18
C ALA A 354 10.31 8.77 -3.09
N GLY A 355 9.26 8.88 -2.28
CA GLY A 355 8.25 7.82 -2.10
C GLY A 355 7.05 8.33 -1.30
N VAL A 356 5.88 8.33 -1.92
CA VAL A 356 4.60 8.67 -1.28
C VAL A 356 3.58 7.58 -1.65
N SER A 357 2.86 7.08 -0.65
CA SER A 357 1.70 6.21 -0.85
C SER A 357 0.44 6.97 -0.45
N LEU A 358 -0.59 6.93 -1.27
CA LEU A 358 -1.87 7.61 -1.06
C LEU A 358 -2.99 6.59 -1.00
N GLY A 359 -3.69 6.48 0.14
CA GLY A 359 -4.76 5.51 0.39
C GLY A 359 -6.02 6.12 0.96
#